data_AF-A0A453E5H8-F1
#
_entry.id   AF-A0A453E5H8-F1
#
_cell.length_a   1.000
_cell.length_b   1.000
_cell.length_c   1.000
_cell.angle_alpha   90.00
_cell.angle_beta   90.00
_cell.angle_gamma   90.00
#
_symmetry.space_group_name_H-M   'P 1'
#
loop_
_entity.id
_entity.type
_entity.pdbx_description
1 polymer ?
#
loop_
_entity_poly.entity_id
_entity_poly.type
_entity_poly.pdbx_seq_one_letter_code
_entity_poly.pdbx_strand_id
1 'polypeptide(L)' 'MAAEKPAPAKVLYCGVCGLPAEYCEFGPDFERCKPWLRAHAPGVYPDELVASSSGS' A
#
# COMPACT_ATOMS: atom_id res chain seq x y z
N MET A 1 -2.21 34.45 12.71
CA MET A 1 -1.68 33.23 12.08
C MET A 1 -2.86 32.56 11.37
N ALA A 2 -2.93 32.62 10.04
CA ALA A 2 -3.94 31.85 9.31
C ALA A 2 -3.57 30.38 9.42
N ALA A 3 -4.43 29.56 10.02
CA ALA A 3 -4.27 28.12 10.01
C ALA A 3 -4.45 27.66 8.55
N GLU A 4 -3.33 27.44 7.86
CA GLU A 4 -3.33 26.86 6.54
C GLU A 4 -4.00 25.49 6.65
N LYS A 5 -5.18 25.35 6.04
CA LYS A 5 -5.90 24.07 6.02
C LYS A 5 -4.99 23.04 5.34
N PRO A 6 -4.69 21.90 5.97
CA PRO A 6 -3.85 20.90 5.36
C PRO A 6 -4.48 20.50 4.02
N ALA A 7 -3.66 20.52 2.97
CA ALA A 7 -4.10 20.06 1.66
C ALA A 7 -4.60 18.61 1.77
N PRO A 8 -5.62 18.21 0.99
CA PRO A 8 -6.14 16.86 1.03
C PRO A 8 -5.01 15.87 0.69
N ALA A 9 -4.71 14.98 1.64
CA ALA A 9 -3.74 13.92 1.42
C ALA A 9 -4.26 12.99 0.31
N LYS A 10 -3.45 12.78 -0.73
CA LYS A 10 -3.74 11.78 -1.75
C LYS A 10 -3.34 10.42 -1.23
N VAL A 11 -4.33 9.59 -0.90
CA VAL A 11 -4.13 8.21 -0.47
C VAL A 11 -4.33 7.30 -1.67
N LEU A 12 -3.35 6.43 -1.92
CA LEU A 12 -3.47 5.41 -2.95
C LEU A 12 -4.29 4.24 -2.37
N TYR A 13 -5.39 3.88 -3.02
CA TYR A 13 -6.20 2.72 -2.63
C TYR A 13 -5.88 1.53 -3.53
N CYS A 14 -5.67 0.37 -2.92
CA CYS A 14 -5.43 -0.87 -3.62
C CYS A 14 -6.68 -1.32 -4.37
N GLY A 15 -6.54 -1.56 -5.68
CA GLY A 15 -7.64 -2.05 -6.51
C GLY A 15 -8.05 -3.50 -6.24
N VAL A 16 -7.30 -4.22 -5.39
CA VAL A 16 -7.57 -5.63 -5.07
C VAL A 16 -8.41 -5.76 -3.81
N CYS A 17 -7.98 -5.16 -2.70
CA CYS A 17 -8.68 -5.24 -1.41
C CYS A 17 -9.48 -3.98 -1.05
N GLY A 18 -9.35 -2.88 -1.80
CA GLY A 18 -10.01 -1.61 -1.52
C GLY A 18 -9.45 -0.84 -0.31
N LEU A 19 -8.46 -1.41 0.38
CA LEU A 19 -7.74 -0.76 1.49
C LEU A 19 -6.70 0.23 0.94
N PRO A 20 -6.24 1.18 1.76
CA PRO A 20 -5.07 1.99 1.41
C PRO A 20 -3.88 1.07 1.10
N ALA A 21 -3.07 1.42 0.10
CA ALA A 21 -1.92 0.62 -0.30
C ALA A 21 -0.95 0.36 0.86
N GLU A 22 -0.80 1.32 1.78
CA GLU A 22 0.02 1.21 3.00
C GLU A 22 -0.56 0.25 4.05
N TYR A 23 -1.83 -0.13 3.92
CA TYR A 23 -2.51 -1.06 4.82
C TYR A 23 -2.74 -2.44 4.19
N CYS A 24 -2.23 -2.68 2.97
CA CYS A 24 -2.38 -3.97 2.32
C CYS A 24 -1.74 -5.11 3.12
N GLU A 25 -0.64 -4.88 3.84
CA GLU A 25 0.04 -5.89 4.67
C GLU A 25 -0.84 -6.46 5.78
N PHE A 26 -1.77 -5.65 6.28
CA PHE A 26 -2.73 -6.05 7.32
C PHE A 26 -3.96 -6.74 6.72
N GLY A 27 -4.07 -6.74 5.39
CA GLY A 27 -5.17 -7.38 4.68
C GLY A 27 -4.98 -8.90 4.58
N PRO A 28 -6.06 -9.69 4.62
CA PRO A 28 -5.99 -11.14 4.40
C PRO A 28 -5.52 -11.48 2.98
N ASP A 29 -5.61 -10.53 2.06
CA ASP A 29 -5.33 -10.67 0.63
C ASP A 29 -4.00 -10.05 0.20
N PHE A 30 -3.06 -9.91 1.12
CA PHE A 30 -1.79 -9.28 0.83
C PHE A 30 -1.08 -9.92 -0.36
N GLU A 31 -1.07 -11.25 -0.46
CA GLU A 31 -0.49 -11.98 -1.61
C GLU A 31 -1.10 -11.59 -2.96
N ARG A 32 -2.41 -11.32 -3.00
CA ARG A 32 -3.11 -10.83 -4.20
C ARG A 32 -2.80 -9.37 -4.48
N CYS A 33 -2.53 -8.60 -3.43
CA CYS A 33 -2.14 -7.19 -3.53
C CYS A 33 -0.68 -7.02 -4.01
N LYS A 34 0.23 -7.96 -3.72
CA LYS A 34 1.66 -7.92 -4.12
C LYS A 34 1.90 -7.48 -5.57
N PRO A 35 1.34 -8.14 -6.61
CA PRO A 35 1.55 -7.72 -8.00
C PRO A 35 1.00 -6.32 -8.30
N TRP A 36 -0.12 -5.95 -7.68
CA TRP A 36 -0.71 -4.62 -7.83
C TRP A 36 0.16 -3.54 -7.18
N LEU A 37 0.66 -3.80 -5.97
CA LEU A 37 1.53 -2.90 -5.22
C LEU A 37 2.84 -2.64 -5.98
N ARG A 38 3.43 -3.67 -6.59
CA ARG A 38 4.67 -3.50 -7.38
C ARG A 38 4.47 -2.62 -8.61
N ALA A 39 3.30 -2.68 -9.25
CA ALA A 39 2.98 -1.90 -10.44
C ALA A 39 2.50 -0.47 -10.14
N HIS A 40 1.68 -0.30 -9.09
CA HIS A 40 0.99 0.97 -8.79
C HIS A 40 1.53 1.72 -7.57
N ALA A 41 2.17 1.00 -6.64
CA ALA A 41 2.65 1.51 -5.37
C ALA A 41 4.13 1.18 -5.09
N PRO A 42 5.05 1.35 -6.07
CA PRO A 42 6.46 1.04 -5.86
C PRO A 42 7.03 1.93 -4.75
N GLY A 43 7.54 1.33 -3.68
CA GLY A 43 8.08 2.03 -2.51
C GLY A 43 7.15 2.15 -1.31
N VAL A 44 5.89 1.69 -1.41
CA VAL A 44 5.04 1.54 -0.21
C VAL A 44 5.54 0.41 0.69
N TYR A 45 6.04 -0.67 0.08
CA TYR A 45 6.64 -1.80 0.77
C TYR A 45 8.01 -2.13 0.20
N PRO A 46 8.91 -2.71 1.00
CA PRO A 46 10.19 -3.18 0.50
C PRO A 46 9.95 -4.38 -0.45
N ASP A 47 10.79 -4.52 -1.50
CA ASP A 47 10.58 -5.55 -2.53
C ASP A 47 10.57 -6.95 -1.91
N GLU A 48 11.34 -7.21 -0.85
CA GLU A 48 11.30 -8.47 -0.10
C GLU A 48 9.90 -8.85 0.39
N LEU A 49 9.11 -7.88 0.86
CA LEU A 49 7.76 -8.11 1.40
C LEU A 49 6.76 -8.40 0.28
N VAL A 50 6.93 -7.73 -0.88
CA VAL A 50 6.06 -7.91 -2.05
C VAL A 50 6.54 -9.01 -3.01
N ALA A 51 7.77 -9.49 -2.86
CA ALA A 51 8.37 -10.53 -3.70
C ALA A 51 8.43 -11.88 -2.99
N SER A 52 8.63 -11.92 -1.67
CA SER A 52 8.98 -13.15 -0.97
C SER A 52 7.86 -13.65 -0.07
N SER A 53 7.29 -14.81 -0.42
CA SER A 53 6.57 -15.67 0.51
C SER A 53 7.62 -16.49 1.28
N SER A 54 8.28 -15.86 2.26
CA SER A 54 9.21 -16.55 3.18
C SER A 54 9.47 -15.66 4.39
N GLY A 55 8.53 -15.67 5.33
CA GLY A 55 8.84 -15.51 6.73
C GLY A 55 9.12 -16.90 7.29
N SER A 56 10.29 -17.08 7.93
CA SER A 56 10.70 -18.32 8.59
C SER A 56 9.81 -18.69 9.79
#